data_AF-A0A366XRU1-F1
#
_entry.id   AF-A0A366XRU1-F1
#
_cell.length_a   1.000
_cell.length_b   1.000
_cell.length_c   1.000
_cell.angle_alpha   90.00
_cell.angle_beta   90.00
_cell.angle_gamma   90.00
#
_symmetry.space_group_name_H-M   'P 1'
#
loop_
_entity.id
_entity.type
_entity.pdbx_description
1 polymer ?
#
loop_
_entity_poly.entity_id
_entity_poly.type
_entity_poly.pdbx_seq_one_letter_code
_entity_poly.pdbx_strand_id
1 'polypeptide(L)' 'MELIKSIEEVRSKMIEKALEKGDFTNKEVVQLSQELDSLILEAQKEQSSK' A
#
# COMPACT_ATOMS: atom_id res chain seq x y z
N MET A 1 -15.02 -5.28 -0.69
CA MET A 1 -14.73 -4.33 -1.80
C MET A 1 -13.95 -3.13 -1.29
N GLU A 2 -14.32 -2.57 -0.13
CA GLU A 2 -13.60 -1.45 0.50
C GLU A 2 -12.09 -1.70 0.71
N LEU A 3 -11.69 -2.88 1.21
CA LEU A 3 -10.26 -3.17 1.45
C LEU A 3 -9.40 -3.18 0.17
N ILE A 4 -9.91 -3.75 -0.91
CA ILE A 4 -9.23 -3.73 -2.22
C ILE A 4 -9.11 -2.29 -2.74
N LYS A 5 -10.13 -1.46 -2.53
CA LYS A 5 -10.10 -0.06 -2.91
C LYS A 5 -9.03 0.71 -2.11
N SER A 6 -8.94 0.47 -0.80
CA SER A 6 -7.88 1.06 0.03
C SER A 6 -6.47 0.64 -0.42
N ILE A 7 -6.28 -0.62 -0.79
CA ILE A 7 -5.01 -1.12 -1.36
C ILE A 7 -4.64 -0.35 -2.63
N GLU A 8 -5.58 -0.17 -3.57
CA GLU A 8 -5.33 0.57 -4.81
C GLU A 8 -5.04 2.06 -4.56
N GLU A 9 -5.72 2.69 -3.60
CA GLU A 9 -5.50 4.08 -3.22
C GLU A 9 -4.11 4.29 -2.61
N VAL A 10 -3.70 3.43 -1.67
CA VAL A 10 -2.36 3.50 -1.05
C VAL A 10 -1.27 3.20 -2.08
N ARG A 11 -1.48 2.21 -2.96
CA ARG A 11 -0.53 1.90 -4.05
C ARG A 11 -0.32 3.11 -4.96
N SER A 12 -1.40 3.76 -5.38
CA SER A 12 -1.34 4.93 -6.26
C SER A 12 -0.56 6.07 -5.60
N LYS A 13 -0.85 6.38 -4.34
CA LYS A 13 -0.13 7.40 -3.56
C LYS A 13 1.36 7.07 -3.41
N MET A 14 1.70 5.81 -3.15
CA MET A 14 3.10 5.38 -3.02
C MET A 14 3.87 5.61 -4.34
N ILE A 15 3.29 5.23 -5.47
CA ILE A 15 3.89 5.39 -6.79
C ILE A 15 4.06 6.88 -7.12
N GLU A 16 3.00 7.68 -6.94
CA GLU A 16 3.06 9.13 -7.15
C GLU A 16 4.18 9.77 -6.32
N LYS A 17 4.30 9.35 -5.06
CA LYS A 17 5.32 9.89 -4.15
C LYS A 17 6.73 9.45 -4.53
N ALA A 18 6.91 8.20 -4.94
CA ALA A 18 8.19 7.70 -5.43
C ALA A 18 8.64 8.43 -6.71
N LEU A 19 7.71 8.71 -7.61
CA LEU A 19 7.97 9.50 -8.82
C LEU A 19 8.29 10.96 -8.48
N GLU A 20 7.57 11.58 -7.54
CA GLU A 20 7.84 12.95 -7.06
C GLU A 20 9.23 13.08 -6.43
N LYS A 21 9.64 12.08 -5.62
CA LYS A 21 10.93 12.12 -4.91
C LYS A 21 12.10 11.55 -5.71
N GLY A 22 11.82 10.77 -6.76
CA GLY A 22 12.83 10.05 -7.55
C GLY A 22 13.55 8.95 -6.76
N ASP A 23 13.01 8.55 -5.61
CA ASP A 23 13.66 7.64 -4.67
C ASP A 23 12.61 6.83 -3.89
N PHE A 24 12.70 5.51 -4.00
CA PHE A 24 11.83 4.57 -3.28
C PHE A 24 12.25 4.36 -1.82
N THR A 25 13.44 4.80 -1.43
CA THR A 25 13.93 4.76 -0.04
C THR A 25 13.55 6.00 0.76
N ASN A 26 12.91 6.98 0.12
CA ASN A 26 12.36 8.13 0.80
C ASN A 26 11.42 7.70 1.94
N LYS A 27 11.55 8.32 3.10
CA LYS A 27 10.79 7.97 4.31
C LYS A 27 9.27 7.92 4.08
N GLU A 28 8.72 8.85 3.32
CA GLU A 28 7.27 8.91 3.06
C GLU A 28 6.84 7.76 2.13
N VAL A 29 7.66 7.40 1.15
CA VAL A 29 7.43 6.26 0.25
C VAL A 29 7.50 4.94 1.03
N VAL A 30 8.49 4.80 1.92
CA VAL A 30 8.64 3.63 2.79
C VAL A 30 7.44 3.48 3.73
N GLN A 31 6.94 4.57 4.30
CA GLN A 31 5.73 4.54 5.14
C GLN A 31 4.51 4.06 4.37
N LEU A 32 4.30 4.56 3.15
CA LEU A 32 3.20 4.12 2.28
C LEU A 32 3.35 2.64 1.89
N SER A 33 4.58 2.16 1.66
CA SER A 33 4.84 0.73 1.41
C SER A 33 4.45 -0.14 2.59
N GLN A 34 4.78 0.28 3.83
CA GLN A 34 4.45 -0.48 5.04
C GLN A 34 2.95 -0.50 5.32
N GLU A 35 2.25 0.60 5.01
CA GLU A 35 0.79 0.66 5.08
C GLU A 35 0.16 -0.29 4.05
N LEU A 36 0.68 -0.29 2.82
CA LEU A 36 0.24 -1.21 1.76
C LEU A 36 0.42 -2.68 2.16
N ASP A 37 1.57 -3.03 2.73
CA ASP A 37 1.84 -4.40 3.22
C ASP A 37 0.82 -4.82 4.29
N SER A 38 0.47 -3.92 5.20
CA SER A 38 -0.51 -4.18 6.26
C SER A 38 -1.90 -4.49 5.68
N LEU A 39 -2.34 -3.70 4.69
CA LEU A 39 -3.63 -3.91 4.01
C LEU A 39 -3.66 -5.20 3.19
N ILE A 40 -2.55 -5.56 2.53
CA ILE A 40 -2.43 -6.83 1.79
C ILE A 40 -2.55 -8.01 2.76
N LEU A 41 -1.86 -7.97 3.91
CA LEU A 41 -1.95 -9.01 4.92
C LEU A 41 -3.37 -9.16 5.48
N GLU A 42 -4.08 -8.06 5.69
CA GLU A 42 -5.49 -8.09 6.09
C GLU A 42 -6.35 -8.77 5.04
N ALA A 43 -6.18 -8.41 3.76
CA ALA A 43 -6.94 -9.00 2.66
C ALA A 43 -6.69 -10.51 2.52
N GLN A 44 -5.45 -10.94 2.72
CA GLN A 44 -5.08 -12.35 2.71
C GLN A 44 -5.71 -13.13 3.88
N LYS A 45 -5.81 -12.53 5.07
CA LYS A 45 -6.48 -13.14 6.23
C LYS A 45 -7.99 -13.30 5.99
N GLU A 46 -8.64 -12.31 5.38
CA GLU A 46 -10.06 -12.39 5.01
C GLU A 46 -10.33 -13.51 4.00
N GLN A 47 -9.41 -13.72 3.05
CA GLN A 47 -9.52 -14.81 2.06
C GLN A 47 -9.22 -16.19 2.65
N SER A 48 -8.30 -16.29 3.60
CA SER A 48 -7.90 -17.56 4.23
C SER A 48 -8.88 -18.03 5.32
N SER A 49 -9.79 -17.16 5.77
CA SER A 49 -10.80 -17.48 6.80
C SER A 49 -12.15 -17.93 6.21
N LYS A 50 -12.20 -18.23 4.91
CA LYS A 50 -13.35 -18.79 4.19
C LYS A 50 -13.08 -20.21 3.75
#